data_AF-A0A315WK65-F1
#
_entry.id   AF-A0A315WK65-F1
#
_cell.length_a   1.000
_cell.length_b   1.000
_cell.length_c   1.000
_cell.angle_alpha   90.00
_cell.angle_beta   90.00
_cell.angle_gamma   90.00
#
_symmetry.space_group_name_H-M   'P 1'
#
loop_
_entity.id
_entity.type
_entity.pdbx_description
1 polymer ?
#
loop_
_entity_poly.entity_id
_entity_poly.type
_entity_poly.pdbx_seq_one_letter_code
_entity_poly.pdbx_strand_id
1 'polypeptide(L)'
;MTVESPIDIETLVFATENLQFDSNSVLKGFIAYNQPHEHYRVTRSVDLSAFMPSMPPFPSNPPVDGPFTEHNVPLMGYLCVPADSCFANVGPFPLVLFQHGNNGTPVDVAPGYKYLCELLASQGIIAASIAVCPLMAECEMPQWPKGAPRMAKRAIYTLECLKQFRLWNSDVSHSLGGKIDLTRVMLVGHSTSGRDIGLASYINTLDSVQGLPPEQGADYPWVELNNGEHNVGPYHFGIKAILSIEPSSPSTYLHELPYGYHFSTDTVFRTRWQHDTANRVDPHKPYE
;
A
#
# COMPACT_ATOMS: atom_id res chain seq x y z
N MET A 1 -30.58 24.31 2.86
CA MET A 1 -29.46 23.36 2.87
C MET A 1 -28.76 23.53 4.19
N THR A 2 -29.00 22.62 5.12
CA THR A 2 -28.14 22.46 6.30
C THR A 2 -26.82 21.92 5.77
N VAL A 3 -25.76 22.72 5.87
CA VAL A 3 -24.40 22.20 5.69
C VAL A 3 -24.21 21.23 6.84
N GLU A 4 -24.17 19.92 6.56
CA GLU A 4 -23.78 18.95 7.55
C GLU A 4 -22.39 19.34 8.07
N SER A 5 -22.25 19.42 9.39
CA SER A 5 -20.98 19.71 10.02
C SER A 5 -19.93 18.69 9.56
N PRO A 6 -18.67 19.09 9.35
CA PRO A 6 -17.61 18.15 9.01
C PRO A 6 -17.59 16.98 9.99
N ILE A 7 -17.46 15.76 9.49
CA ILE A 7 -17.18 14.59 10.33
C ILE A 7 -15.87 14.86 11.08
N ASP A 8 -15.89 14.74 12.40
CA ASP A 8 -14.67 14.77 13.20
C ASP A 8 -13.75 13.63 12.75
N ILE A 9 -12.45 13.87 12.69
CA ILE A 9 -11.46 12.91 12.21
C ILE A 9 -10.35 12.70 13.22
N GLU A 10 -9.75 11.52 13.19
CA GLU A 10 -8.54 11.19 13.92
C GLU A 10 -7.42 10.84 12.94
N THR A 11 -6.24 11.43 13.13
CA THR A 11 -5.02 11.01 12.42
C THR A 11 -4.08 10.30 13.36
N LEU A 12 -3.67 9.10 12.97
CA LEU A 12 -2.99 8.13 13.81
C LEU A 12 -1.78 7.59 13.06
N VAL A 13 -0.77 7.14 13.81
CA VAL A 13 0.35 6.39 13.27
C VAL A 13 0.11 4.92 13.54
N PHE A 14 0.20 4.10 12.50
CA PHE A 14 0.25 2.64 12.64
C PHE A 14 1.64 2.15 12.25
N ALA A 15 2.13 1.14 12.95
CA ALA A 15 3.43 0.56 12.66
C ALA A 15 3.55 -0.85 13.25
N THR A 16 4.44 -1.67 12.66
CA THR A 16 4.97 -2.86 13.31
C THR A 16 5.59 -2.48 14.64
N GLU A 17 5.33 -3.29 15.67
CA GLU A 17 5.84 -3.02 17.01
C GLU A 17 7.37 -3.19 17.11
N ASN A 18 7.95 -2.61 18.16
CA ASN A 18 9.37 -2.73 18.50
C ASN A 18 10.35 -2.21 17.45
N LEU A 19 9.91 -1.33 16.54
CA LEU A 19 10.80 -0.60 15.64
C LEU A 19 11.78 0.30 16.42
N GLN A 20 13.02 0.35 15.95
CA GLN A 20 14.14 1.05 16.59
C GLN A 20 14.83 2.00 15.60
N PHE A 21 14.08 2.89 14.95
CA PHE A 21 14.70 3.93 14.12
C PHE A 21 15.49 4.90 15.00
N ASP A 22 16.76 5.15 14.65
CA ASP A 22 17.65 6.03 15.41
C ASP A 22 17.41 7.51 15.05
N SER A 23 17.10 8.32 16.07
CA SER A 23 16.89 9.77 15.96
C SER A 23 18.13 10.56 15.55
N ASN A 24 19.32 10.00 15.73
CA ASN A 24 20.60 10.63 15.34
C ASN A 24 21.09 10.16 13.97
N SER A 25 20.34 9.30 13.29
CA SER A 25 20.69 8.77 11.97
C SER A 25 20.00 9.53 10.84
N VAL A 26 20.33 9.15 9.60
CA VAL A 26 19.60 9.56 8.39
C VAL A 26 18.12 9.13 8.42
N LEU A 27 17.77 8.17 9.29
CA LEU A 27 16.42 7.64 9.47
C LEU A 27 15.59 8.38 10.52
N LYS A 28 16.06 9.52 11.03
CA LYS A 28 15.34 10.32 12.03
C LYS A 28 13.90 10.69 11.63
N GLY A 29 13.58 10.72 10.33
CA GLY A 29 12.22 10.95 9.84
C GLY A 29 11.23 9.82 10.18
N PHE A 30 11.72 8.62 10.50
CA PHE A 30 10.91 7.44 10.77
C PHE A 30 10.65 7.20 12.26
N ILE A 31 11.18 8.03 13.16
CA ILE A 31 11.05 7.84 14.61
C ILE A 31 9.59 7.84 15.09
N ALA A 32 8.67 8.46 14.34
CA ALA A 32 7.24 8.43 14.63
C ALA A 32 6.70 6.98 14.67
N TYR A 33 7.28 6.07 13.89
CA TYR A 33 6.90 4.67 13.84
C TYR A 33 7.45 3.82 14.99
N ASN A 34 8.36 4.35 15.82
CA ASN A 34 8.80 3.66 17.04
C ASN A 34 7.70 3.66 18.12
N GLN A 35 6.73 4.58 18.03
CA GLN A 35 5.63 4.74 18.98
C GLN A 35 4.27 4.81 18.26
N PRO A 36 3.83 3.73 17.60
CA PRO A 36 2.51 3.67 17.00
C PRO A 36 1.42 3.84 18.06
N HIS A 37 0.24 4.32 17.63
CA HIS A 37 -0.93 4.42 18.48
C HIS A 37 -1.28 3.06 19.10
N GLU A 38 -1.71 3.03 20.36
CA GLU A 38 -1.86 1.79 21.13
C GLU A 38 -2.79 0.75 20.48
N HIS A 39 -3.86 1.22 19.85
CA HIS A 39 -4.79 0.38 19.11
C HIS A 39 -4.31 -0.02 17.72
N TYR A 40 -3.31 0.67 17.14
CA TYR A 40 -2.87 0.47 15.74
C TYR A 40 -1.45 -0.10 15.65
N ARG A 41 -1.08 -0.90 16.65
CA ARG A 41 0.16 -1.68 16.63
C ARG A 41 -0.01 -2.89 15.73
N VAL A 42 1.00 -3.18 14.92
CA VAL A 42 1.04 -4.36 14.06
C VAL A 42 2.01 -5.37 14.68
N THR A 43 1.52 -6.55 15.02
CA THR A 43 2.33 -7.63 15.64
C THR A 43 3.07 -8.51 14.62
N ARG A 44 2.86 -8.25 13.33
CA ARG A 44 3.46 -8.99 12.24
C ARG A 44 4.37 -8.13 11.37
N SER A 45 5.21 -8.82 10.61
CA SER A 45 6.00 -8.29 9.51
C SER A 45 5.64 -9.03 8.22
N VAL A 46 6.24 -8.60 7.10
CA VAL A 46 6.08 -9.20 5.78
C VAL A 46 7.39 -9.82 5.34
N ASP A 47 7.35 -11.08 4.94
CA ASP A 47 8.46 -11.73 4.23
C ASP A 47 8.33 -11.45 2.72
N LEU A 48 9.25 -10.63 2.21
CA LEU A 48 9.40 -10.29 0.80
C LEU A 48 10.58 -11.01 0.15
N SER A 49 11.24 -11.96 0.81
CA SER A 49 12.39 -12.69 0.25
C SER A 49 12.08 -13.41 -1.08
N ALA A 50 10.81 -13.78 -1.28
CA ALA A 50 10.33 -14.31 -2.55
C ALA A 50 10.30 -13.30 -3.70
N PHE A 51 10.42 -12.00 -3.43
CA PHE A 51 10.25 -10.91 -4.39
C PHE A 51 11.44 -9.95 -4.44
N MET A 52 12.39 -10.08 -3.52
CA MET A 52 13.63 -9.31 -3.51
C MET A 52 14.77 -10.10 -2.86
N PRO A 53 16.00 -10.01 -3.40
CA PRO A 53 17.12 -10.83 -2.94
C PRO A 53 17.61 -10.41 -1.55
N SER A 54 17.60 -9.11 -1.27
CA SER A 54 17.96 -8.55 0.02
C SER A 54 17.36 -7.16 0.20
N MET A 55 17.15 -6.75 1.44
CA MET A 55 16.83 -5.37 1.77
C MET A 55 17.97 -4.44 1.35
N PRO A 56 17.73 -3.43 0.49
CA PRO A 56 18.76 -2.46 0.18
C PRO A 56 19.01 -1.57 1.40
N PRO A 57 20.25 -1.08 1.59
CA PRO A 57 20.51 -0.04 2.57
C PRO A 57 19.75 1.23 2.18
N PHE A 58 19.47 2.06 3.18
CA PHE A 58 18.89 3.37 2.95
C PHE A 58 19.86 4.28 2.17
N PRO A 59 19.37 5.08 1.21
CA PRO A 59 20.22 5.89 0.33
C PRO A 59 20.82 7.07 1.09
N SER A 60 22.00 6.87 1.68
CA SER A 60 22.80 7.89 2.34
C SER A 60 24.27 7.77 1.97
N ASN A 61 25.09 8.73 2.41
CA ASN A 61 26.54 8.65 2.23
C ASN A 61 27.26 8.75 3.60
N PRO A 62 27.79 7.64 4.15
CA PRO A 62 27.72 6.27 3.62
C PRO A 62 26.28 5.67 3.70
N PRO A 63 25.96 4.61 2.93
CA PRO A 63 24.69 3.89 3.06
C PRO A 63 24.49 3.33 4.47
N VAL A 64 23.26 3.29 4.95
CA VAL A 64 22.91 2.83 6.31
C VAL A 64 21.90 1.68 6.23
N ASP A 65 22.18 0.58 6.91
CA ASP A 65 21.25 -0.53 7.02
C ASP A 65 20.07 -0.18 7.94
N GLY A 66 18.89 -0.68 7.59
CA GLY A 66 17.70 -0.56 8.42
C GLY A 66 17.66 -1.56 9.59
N PRO A 67 16.70 -1.42 10.51
CA PRO A 67 16.52 -2.38 11.61
C PRO A 67 15.80 -3.69 11.18
N PHE A 68 15.66 -3.94 9.87
CA PHE A 68 14.94 -5.08 9.31
C PHE A 68 15.54 -5.50 7.96
N THR A 69 15.23 -6.72 7.54
CA THR A 69 15.63 -7.32 6.26
C THR A 69 14.39 -7.62 5.41
N GLU A 70 14.59 -8.21 4.24
CA GLU A 70 13.55 -8.71 3.34
C GLU A 70 12.63 -9.74 4.00
N HIS A 71 13.08 -10.44 5.05
CA HIS A 71 12.29 -11.45 5.74
C HIS A 71 11.30 -10.88 6.77
N ASN A 72 11.47 -9.63 7.19
CA ASN A 72 10.68 -9.04 8.27
C ASN A 72 10.36 -7.56 8.05
N VAL A 73 9.96 -7.22 6.82
CA VAL A 73 9.60 -5.86 6.44
C VAL A 73 8.42 -5.35 7.27
N PRO A 74 8.54 -4.18 7.94
CA PRO A 74 7.47 -3.67 8.78
C PRO A 74 6.35 -3.02 7.96
N LEU A 75 5.14 -3.11 8.47
CA LEU A 75 3.98 -2.38 7.96
C LEU A 75 3.86 -1.07 8.73
N MET A 76 3.85 0.07 8.05
CA MET A 76 3.80 1.37 8.73
C MET A 76 3.24 2.49 7.85
N GLY A 77 2.68 3.51 8.50
CA GLY A 77 2.16 4.69 7.83
C GLY A 77 1.26 5.56 8.71
N TYR A 78 0.60 6.50 8.06
CA TYR A 78 -0.40 7.36 8.68
C TYR A 78 -1.80 6.90 8.28
N LEU A 79 -2.69 6.85 9.26
CA LEU A 79 -4.09 6.46 9.10
C LEU A 79 -4.98 7.62 9.52
N CYS A 80 -5.92 8.00 8.65
CA CYS A 80 -6.97 8.95 8.95
C CYS A 80 -8.31 8.22 8.95
N VAL A 81 -9.05 8.34 10.04
CA VAL A 81 -10.35 7.69 10.25
C VAL A 81 -11.39 8.74 10.65
N PRO A 82 -12.67 8.54 10.29
CA PRO A 82 -13.76 9.20 10.99
C PRO A 82 -13.65 8.95 12.50
N ALA A 83 -13.99 9.93 13.32
CA ALA A 83 -14.00 9.79 14.77
C ALA A 83 -14.99 8.72 15.23
N ASP A 84 -14.75 8.15 16.41
CA ASP A 84 -15.53 7.01 16.91
C ASP A 84 -17.04 7.29 17.00
N SER A 85 -17.42 8.53 17.29
CA SER A 85 -18.80 9.01 17.34
C SER A 85 -19.56 8.87 16.01
N CYS A 86 -18.86 8.75 14.88
CA CYS A 86 -19.45 8.70 13.54
C CYS A 86 -19.75 7.28 13.04
N PHE A 87 -19.13 6.23 13.60
CA PHE A 87 -19.31 4.86 13.08
C PHE A 87 -20.69 4.27 13.35
N ALA A 88 -21.31 4.59 14.49
CA ALA A 88 -22.57 3.99 14.92
C ALA A 88 -23.75 4.28 13.96
N ASN A 89 -23.65 5.30 13.11
CA ASN A 89 -24.73 5.76 12.25
C ASN A 89 -24.39 5.81 10.74
N VAL A 90 -23.12 5.61 10.35
CA VAL A 90 -22.65 5.88 8.96
C VAL A 90 -21.72 4.79 8.40
N GLY A 91 -21.19 3.89 9.24
CA GLY A 91 -20.29 2.80 8.79
C GLY A 91 -21.04 1.58 8.22
N PRO A 92 -20.35 0.64 7.53
CA PRO A 92 -18.91 0.59 7.31
C PRO A 92 -18.42 1.52 6.19
N PHE A 93 -17.20 2.04 6.35
CA PHE A 93 -16.62 3.03 5.44
C PHE A 93 -15.71 2.38 4.39
N PRO A 94 -15.68 2.90 3.15
CA PRO A 94 -14.70 2.49 2.15
C PRO A 94 -13.26 2.81 2.60
N LEU A 95 -12.28 2.15 1.98
CA LEU A 95 -10.86 2.27 2.31
C LEU A 95 -10.04 2.77 1.12
N VAL A 96 -9.18 3.76 1.35
CA VAL A 96 -8.22 4.28 0.37
C VAL A 96 -6.79 4.10 0.89
N LEU A 97 -5.91 3.49 0.09
CA LEU A 97 -4.47 3.42 0.40
C LEU A 97 -3.66 4.25 -0.60
N PHE A 98 -2.82 5.15 -0.07
CA PHE A 98 -1.87 5.94 -0.84
C PHE A 98 -0.46 5.37 -0.72
N GLN A 99 0.17 5.11 -1.85
CA GLN A 99 1.56 4.67 -1.95
C GLN A 99 2.42 5.72 -2.67
N HIS A 100 3.38 6.29 -1.95
CA HIS A 100 4.34 7.25 -2.50
C HIS A 100 5.35 6.60 -3.45
N GLY A 101 5.68 7.30 -4.53
CA GLY A 101 6.72 6.92 -5.49
C GLY A 101 8.12 7.26 -5.02
N ASN A 102 9.13 6.69 -5.71
CA ASN A 102 10.55 6.81 -5.39
C ASN A 102 11.02 8.28 -5.37
N ASN A 103 11.57 8.73 -4.23
CA ASN A 103 12.11 10.07 -4.04
C ASN A 103 13.64 10.07 -3.86
N GLY A 104 14.31 8.92 -4.01
CA GLY A 104 15.76 8.76 -3.95
C GLY A 104 16.43 9.14 -2.62
N THR A 105 15.66 9.36 -1.55
CA THR A 105 16.18 9.87 -0.28
C THR A 105 15.58 9.11 0.92
N PRO A 106 16.32 8.99 2.04
CA PRO A 106 15.90 8.23 3.20
C PRO A 106 14.99 9.09 4.09
N VAL A 107 13.96 9.67 3.49
CA VAL A 107 13.00 10.58 4.15
C VAL A 107 11.65 9.89 4.19
N ASP A 108 10.97 10.01 5.33
CA ASP A 108 9.60 9.55 5.43
C ASP A 108 8.69 10.40 4.54
N VAL A 109 8.19 9.77 3.48
CA VAL A 109 7.30 10.39 2.49
C VAL A 109 5.84 10.29 2.88
N ALA A 110 5.46 9.35 3.75
CA ALA A 110 4.07 9.08 4.08
C ALA A 110 3.28 10.31 4.59
N PRO A 111 3.88 11.27 5.33
CA PRO A 111 3.18 12.51 5.69
C PRO A 111 2.68 13.31 4.49
N GLY A 112 3.26 13.14 3.30
CA GLY A 112 2.94 13.92 2.10
C GLY A 112 1.52 13.74 1.57
N TYR A 113 0.84 12.62 1.86
CA TYR A 113 -0.60 12.44 1.55
C TYR A 113 -1.52 12.52 2.76
N LYS A 114 -1.00 12.86 3.95
CA LYS A 114 -1.81 12.98 5.16
C LYS A 114 -2.99 13.92 4.97
N TYR A 115 -2.79 15.09 4.36
CA TYR A 115 -3.87 16.07 4.13
C TYR A 115 -5.00 15.53 3.22
N LEU A 116 -4.67 14.68 2.24
CA LEU A 116 -5.70 14.01 1.42
C LEU A 116 -6.42 12.93 2.21
N CYS A 117 -5.70 12.22 3.07
CA CYS A 117 -6.30 11.23 3.96
C CYS A 117 -7.26 11.89 4.96
N GLU A 118 -6.89 13.04 5.53
CA GLU A 118 -7.75 13.86 6.41
C GLU A 118 -8.99 14.34 5.65
N LEU A 119 -8.83 14.84 4.43
CA LEU A 119 -9.94 15.26 3.57
C LEU A 119 -10.91 14.09 3.32
N LEU A 120 -10.40 12.92 2.93
CA LEU A 120 -11.22 11.73 2.68
C LEU A 120 -11.93 11.25 3.95
N ALA A 121 -11.24 11.21 5.09
CA ALA A 121 -11.82 10.85 6.38
C ALA A 121 -12.98 11.77 6.77
N SER A 122 -12.85 13.08 6.50
CA SER A 122 -13.93 14.05 6.77
C SER A 122 -15.18 13.83 5.91
N GLN A 123 -15.08 13.02 4.85
CA GLN A 123 -16.16 12.63 3.95
C GLN A 123 -16.61 11.18 4.17
N GLY A 124 -16.23 10.55 5.29
CA GLY A 124 -16.61 9.17 5.59
C GLY A 124 -15.83 8.14 4.76
N ILE A 125 -14.54 8.36 4.54
CA ILE A 125 -13.67 7.41 3.85
C ILE A 125 -12.42 7.18 4.71
N ILE A 126 -12.19 5.94 5.14
CA ILE A 126 -10.94 5.62 5.85
C ILE A 126 -9.80 5.69 4.84
N ALA A 127 -8.74 6.42 5.18
CA ALA A 127 -7.63 6.65 4.26
C ALA A 127 -6.29 6.47 4.96
N ALA A 128 -5.35 5.79 4.30
CA ALA A 128 -4.01 5.55 4.84
C ALA A 128 -2.93 5.93 3.82
N SER A 129 -1.88 6.60 4.29
CA SER A 129 -0.65 6.84 3.53
C SER A 129 0.44 5.90 4.03
N ILE A 130 0.87 4.95 3.19
CA ILE A 130 1.81 3.90 3.58
C ILE A 130 3.27 4.35 3.37
N ALA A 131 4.13 4.04 4.34
CA ALA A 131 5.55 4.34 4.26
C ALA A 131 6.30 3.15 3.61
N VAL A 132 7.10 3.43 2.57
CA VAL A 132 7.71 2.40 1.73
C VAL A 132 9.22 2.58 1.52
N CYS A 133 9.90 3.42 2.29
CA CYS A 133 11.22 3.98 1.98
C CYS A 133 12.31 2.99 1.49
N PRO A 134 12.68 1.90 2.18
CA PRO A 134 13.71 1.01 1.64
C PRO A 134 13.18 0.12 0.50
N LEU A 135 11.86 -0.10 0.40
CA LEU A 135 11.24 -0.76 -0.75
C LEU A 135 11.22 0.14 -2.01
N MET A 136 11.36 1.46 -1.85
CA MET A 136 11.41 2.44 -2.95
C MET A 136 12.72 2.39 -3.72
N ALA A 137 13.82 1.95 -3.08
CA ALA A 137 15.06 1.74 -3.78
C ALA A 137 14.83 0.68 -4.87
N GLU A 138 15.10 1.08 -6.11
CA GLU A 138 15.25 0.14 -7.19
C GLU A 138 16.53 -0.65 -6.87
N CYS A 139 16.38 -1.85 -6.29
CA CYS A 139 17.49 -2.78 -6.08
C CYS A 139 17.93 -3.31 -7.45
N GLU A 140 18.45 -2.43 -8.29
CA GLU A 140 19.10 -2.78 -9.54
C GLU A 140 20.45 -3.38 -9.21
N MET A 141 20.49 -4.69 -8.96
CA MET A 141 21.75 -5.41 -9.05
C MET A 141 22.04 -5.63 -10.54
N PRO A 142 23.18 -5.12 -11.07
CA PRO A 142 23.51 -5.22 -12.50
C PRO A 142 23.49 -6.65 -13.07
N GLN A 143 23.68 -7.65 -12.20
CA GLN A 143 23.71 -9.07 -12.57
C GLN A 143 22.34 -9.77 -12.66
N TRP A 144 21.23 -9.10 -12.34
CA TRP A 144 19.93 -9.78 -12.24
C TRP A 144 19.02 -9.54 -13.45
N PRO A 145 18.26 -10.55 -13.94
CA PRO A 145 17.36 -10.34 -15.07
C PRO A 145 16.37 -9.20 -14.83
N LYS A 146 16.31 -8.31 -15.83
CA LYS A 146 15.27 -7.29 -15.97
C LYS A 146 13.93 -8.02 -16.12
N GLY A 147 12.91 -7.74 -15.28
CA GLY A 147 11.65 -8.50 -15.35
C GLY A 147 10.70 -8.32 -14.16
N ALA A 148 9.59 -9.07 -14.15
CA ALA A 148 8.38 -8.74 -13.39
C ALA A 148 8.34 -9.04 -11.88
N PRO A 149 9.07 -10.01 -11.31
CA PRO A 149 9.16 -10.16 -9.85
C PRO A 149 9.76 -8.92 -9.15
N ARG A 150 10.58 -8.16 -9.89
CA ARG A 150 11.14 -6.86 -9.48
C ARG A 150 10.07 -5.83 -9.12
N MET A 151 8.90 -5.90 -9.77
CA MET A 151 7.77 -5.00 -9.57
C MET A 151 6.79 -5.51 -8.50
N ALA A 152 6.80 -6.82 -8.23
CA ALA A 152 5.84 -7.42 -7.31
C ALA A 152 6.08 -6.97 -5.86
N LYS A 153 7.32 -6.73 -5.41
CA LYS A 153 7.59 -6.41 -3.99
C LYS A 153 6.75 -5.24 -3.45
N ARG A 154 6.61 -4.16 -4.22
CA ARG A 154 5.85 -2.96 -3.82
C ARG A 154 4.34 -3.18 -3.94
N ALA A 155 3.91 -3.98 -4.91
CA ALA A 155 2.52 -4.39 -5.06
C ALA A 155 2.07 -5.32 -3.92
N ILE A 156 2.85 -6.36 -3.64
CA ILE A 156 2.68 -7.30 -2.52
C ILE A 156 2.65 -6.55 -1.20
N TYR A 157 3.61 -5.65 -0.95
CA TYR A 157 3.60 -4.84 0.27
C TYR A 157 2.29 -4.05 0.46
N THR A 158 1.79 -3.40 -0.60
CA THR A 158 0.50 -2.68 -0.56
C THR A 158 -0.67 -3.62 -0.26
N LEU A 159 -0.70 -4.83 -0.82
CA LEU A 159 -1.72 -5.84 -0.51
C LEU A 159 -1.58 -6.40 0.90
N GLU A 160 -0.36 -6.50 1.43
CA GLU A 160 -0.09 -6.91 2.81
C GLU A 160 -0.50 -5.83 3.82
N CYS A 161 -0.42 -4.54 3.45
CA CYS A 161 -1.06 -3.45 4.20
C CYS A 161 -2.58 -3.64 4.20
N LEU A 162 -3.23 -3.90 3.05
CA LEU A 162 -4.68 -4.19 3.01
C LEU A 162 -5.05 -5.42 3.86
N LYS A 163 -4.23 -6.47 3.84
CA LYS A 163 -4.40 -7.65 4.70
C LYS A 163 -4.39 -7.24 6.18
N GLN A 164 -3.52 -6.32 6.58
CA GLN A 164 -3.52 -5.81 7.96
C GLN A 164 -4.82 -5.09 8.32
N PHE A 165 -5.34 -4.24 7.43
CA PHE A 165 -6.66 -3.61 7.63
C PHE A 165 -7.78 -4.64 7.73
N ARG A 166 -7.71 -5.75 6.98
CA ARG A 166 -8.67 -6.85 7.13
C ARG A 166 -8.59 -7.54 8.48
N LEU A 167 -7.38 -7.78 8.99
CA LEU A 167 -7.20 -8.37 10.33
C LEU A 167 -7.81 -7.47 11.40
N TRP A 168 -7.50 -6.18 11.37
CA TRP A 168 -8.09 -5.17 12.25
C TRP A 168 -9.61 -5.04 12.11
N ASN A 169 -10.14 -5.16 10.89
CA ASN A 169 -11.59 -5.11 10.64
C ASN A 169 -12.31 -6.37 11.14
N SER A 170 -11.64 -7.53 11.14
CA SER A 170 -12.22 -8.79 11.62
C SER A 170 -12.17 -8.95 13.13
N ASP A 171 -11.30 -8.20 13.82
CA ASP A 171 -11.17 -8.23 15.27
C ASP A 171 -12.17 -7.26 15.91
N VAL A 172 -13.20 -7.79 16.56
CA VAL A 172 -14.23 -7.01 17.25
C VAL A 172 -13.70 -6.20 18.44
N SER A 173 -12.52 -6.55 18.96
CA SER A 173 -11.86 -5.81 20.04
C SER A 173 -11.00 -4.66 19.53
N HIS A 174 -10.67 -4.66 18.24
CA HIS A 174 -9.89 -3.61 17.61
C HIS A 174 -10.76 -2.37 17.33
N SER A 175 -10.17 -1.17 17.39
CA SER A 175 -10.88 0.10 17.12
C SER A 175 -11.43 0.23 15.69
N LEU A 176 -11.08 -0.69 14.78
CA LEU A 176 -11.61 -0.79 13.40
C LEU A 176 -12.51 -2.02 13.19
N GLY A 177 -12.82 -2.78 14.24
CA GLY A 177 -13.66 -3.98 14.16
C GLY A 177 -15.01 -3.68 13.51
N GLY A 178 -15.28 -4.28 12.35
CA GLY A 178 -16.51 -4.10 11.57
C GLY A 178 -16.70 -2.74 10.92
N LYS A 179 -15.69 -1.86 10.93
CA LYS A 179 -15.81 -0.45 10.49
C LYS A 179 -15.38 -0.22 9.03
N ILE A 180 -14.71 -1.19 8.40
CA ILE A 180 -14.19 -1.09 7.03
C ILE A 180 -15.01 -1.96 6.07
N ASP A 181 -15.44 -1.36 4.97
CA ASP A 181 -15.99 -2.10 3.84
C ASP A 181 -14.89 -2.49 2.86
N LEU A 182 -14.36 -3.70 3.04
CA LEU A 182 -13.30 -4.26 2.19
C LEU A 182 -13.77 -4.65 0.78
N THR A 183 -15.06 -4.49 0.47
CA THR A 183 -15.59 -4.62 -0.89
C THR A 183 -15.51 -3.32 -1.69
N ARG A 184 -15.16 -2.20 -1.03
CA ARG A 184 -14.99 -0.85 -1.60
C ARG A 184 -13.61 -0.29 -1.25
N VAL A 185 -12.60 -0.80 -1.94
CA VAL A 185 -11.20 -0.38 -1.79
C VAL A 185 -10.75 0.44 -3.00
N MET A 186 -9.98 1.50 -2.76
CA MET A 186 -9.28 2.26 -3.79
C MET A 186 -7.77 2.32 -3.49
N LEU A 187 -6.95 2.16 -4.53
CA LEU A 187 -5.50 2.33 -4.44
C LEU A 187 -5.06 3.60 -5.16
N VAL A 188 -4.18 4.38 -4.55
CA VAL A 188 -3.62 5.61 -5.12
C VAL A 188 -2.10 5.51 -5.13
N GLY A 189 -1.50 5.72 -6.30
CA GLY A 189 -0.07 5.59 -6.51
C GLY A 189 0.50 6.82 -7.21
N HIS A 190 1.55 7.40 -6.65
CA HIS A 190 2.26 8.53 -7.27
C HIS A 190 3.58 8.13 -7.90
N SER A 191 3.96 8.76 -9.02
CA SER A 191 5.22 8.53 -9.71
C SER A 191 5.43 7.03 -10.01
N THR A 192 6.48 6.41 -9.47
CA THR A 192 6.77 4.99 -9.71
C THR A 192 5.70 4.06 -9.14
N SER A 193 4.96 4.48 -8.11
CA SER A 193 3.88 3.66 -7.51
C SER A 193 2.64 3.54 -8.39
N GLY A 194 2.46 4.41 -9.38
CA GLY A 194 1.32 4.33 -10.30
C GLY A 194 1.24 2.97 -10.99
N ARG A 195 2.40 2.40 -11.32
CA ARG A 195 2.55 1.05 -11.85
C ARG A 195 2.32 -0.03 -10.80
N ASP A 196 2.83 0.17 -9.59
CA ASP A 196 2.75 -0.84 -8.52
C ASP A 196 1.32 -1.06 -8.05
N ILE A 197 0.50 -0.01 -7.94
CA ILE A 197 -0.91 -0.17 -7.58
C ILE A 197 -1.72 -0.85 -8.68
N GLY A 198 -1.33 -0.67 -9.95
CA GLY A 198 -1.91 -1.41 -11.08
C GLY A 198 -1.58 -2.89 -10.99
N LEU A 199 -0.31 -3.21 -10.71
CA LEU A 199 0.13 -4.59 -10.49
C LEU A 199 -0.52 -5.20 -9.24
N ALA A 200 -0.66 -4.45 -8.16
CA ALA A 200 -1.37 -4.89 -6.95
C ALA A 200 -2.82 -5.25 -7.25
N SER A 201 -3.52 -4.43 -8.06
CA SER A 201 -4.88 -4.73 -8.49
C SER A 201 -4.99 -6.02 -9.31
N TYR A 202 -3.96 -6.36 -10.09
CA TYR A 202 -3.91 -7.62 -10.83
C TYR A 202 -3.57 -8.81 -9.91
N ILE A 203 -2.50 -8.71 -9.12
CA ILE A 203 -2.09 -9.75 -8.15
C ILE A 203 -3.23 -10.07 -7.18
N ASN A 204 -4.04 -9.08 -6.82
CA ASN A 204 -5.21 -9.25 -5.96
C ASN A 204 -6.23 -10.28 -6.49
N THR A 205 -6.23 -10.61 -7.78
CA THR A 205 -7.15 -11.61 -8.37
C THR A 205 -6.51 -13.00 -8.54
N LEU A 206 -5.26 -13.17 -8.12
CA LEU A 206 -4.50 -14.41 -8.32
C LEU A 206 -4.34 -15.19 -7.03
N ASP A 207 -4.23 -16.51 -7.16
CA ASP A 207 -3.88 -17.41 -6.05
C ASP A 207 -2.38 -17.73 -5.99
N SER A 208 -1.63 -17.39 -7.04
CA SER A 208 -0.16 -17.49 -7.06
C SER A 208 0.44 -16.46 -8.02
N VAL A 209 1.70 -16.11 -7.78
CA VAL A 209 2.46 -15.14 -8.57
C VAL A 209 3.89 -15.61 -8.71
N GLN A 210 4.61 -15.16 -9.73
CA GLN A 210 6.00 -15.52 -9.91
C GLN A 210 6.93 -14.75 -8.96
N GLY A 211 7.72 -15.50 -8.20
CA GLY A 211 8.77 -14.99 -7.33
C GLY A 211 10.07 -14.71 -8.08
N LEU A 212 11.05 -14.26 -7.33
CA LEU A 212 12.43 -14.09 -7.75
C LEU A 212 13.05 -15.47 -8.05
N PRO A 213 13.77 -15.65 -9.16
CA PRO A 213 14.48 -16.90 -9.41
C PRO A 213 15.61 -17.08 -8.37
N PRO A 214 16.03 -18.31 -8.06
CA PRO A 214 17.11 -18.53 -7.10
C PRO A 214 18.47 -18.09 -7.65
N GLU A 215 18.64 -18.11 -8.97
CA GLU A 215 19.88 -17.75 -9.65
C GLU A 215 19.61 -17.15 -11.04
N GLN A 216 20.61 -16.50 -11.61
CA GLN A 216 20.51 -15.89 -12.93
C GLN A 216 20.27 -16.96 -14.01
N GLY A 217 19.22 -16.79 -14.81
CA GLY A 217 18.88 -17.69 -15.92
C GLY A 217 18.01 -18.88 -15.52
N ALA A 218 17.68 -19.04 -14.24
CA ALA A 218 16.69 -20.01 -13.78
C ALA A 218 15.26 -19.54 -14.06
N ASP A 219 14.32 -20.49 -14.11
CA ASP A 219 12.90 -20.21 -14.21
C ASP A 219 12.38 -19.48 -12.96
N TYR A 220 11.36 -18.64 -13.17
CA TYR A 220 10.68 -17.93 -12.10
C TYR A 220 9.80 -18.89 -11.29
N PRO A 221 10.06 -19.12 -9.99
CA PRO A 221 9.26 -20.03 -9.17
C PRO A 221 7.88 -19.44 -8.91
N TRP A 222 6.88 -20.30 -8.74
CA TRP A 222 5.55 -19.87 -8.30
C TRP A 222 5.52 -19.71 -6.77
N VAL A 223 4.99 -18.57 -6.32
CA VAL A 223 4.74 -18.24 -4.92
C VAL A 223 3.25 -18.29 -4.69
N GLU A 224 2.79 -19.14 -3.77
CA GLU A 224 1.38 -19.22 -3.41
C GLU A 224 0.95 -18.01 -2.58
N LEU A 225 -0.16 -17.39 -2.98
CA LEU A 225 -0.76 -16.22 -2.35
C LEU A 225 -1.97 -16.64 -1.50
N ASN A 226 -1.80 -17.63 -0.63
CA ASN A 226 -2.85 -18.20 0.22
C ASN A 226 -2.35 -18.46 1.65
N ASN A 227 -1.40 -17.65 2.14
CA ASN A 227 -0.57 -17.92 3.31
C ASN A 227 0.33 -19.17 3.14
N GLY A 228 0.97 -19.30 1.98
CA GLY A 228 1.97 -20.35 1.73
C GLY A 228 3.27 -20.12 2.51
N GLU A 229 4.39 -20.64 2.00
CA GLU A 229 5.72 -20.60 2.65
C GLU A 229 6.12 -19.19 3.17
N HIS A 230 5.83 -18.15 2.39
CA HIS A 230 6.16 -16.75 2.73
C HIS A 230 5.05 -16.02 3.50
N ASN A 231 3.95 -16.69 3.85
CA ASN A 231 2.81 -16.15 4.60
C ASN A 231 2.19 -14.86 3.99
N VAL A 232 2.29 -14.70 2.67
CA VAL A 232 1.65 -13.64 1.90
C VAL A 232 0.26 -14.06 1.39
N GLY A 233 -0.64 -13.11 1.18
CA GLY A 233 -2.02 -13.41 0.79
C GLY A 233 -2.83 -14.03 1.94
N PRO A 234 -3.99 -14.67 1.69
CA PRO A 234 -4.78 -14.50 0.48
C PRO A 234 -5.20 -13.06 0.27
N TYR A 235 -5.28 -12.67 -0.99
CA TYR A 235 -5.79 -11.36 -1.37
C TYR A 235 -7.28 -11.47 -1.70
N HIS A 236 -7.75 -10.97 -2.84
CA HIS A 236 -9.17 -10.91 -3.22
C HIS A 236 -9.98 -9.81 -2.50
N PHE A 237 -9.37 -8.64 -2.29
CA PHE A 237 -10.07 -7.43 -1.85
C PHE A 237 -10.97 -6.86 -2.97
N GLY A 238 -12.05 -6.18 -2.60
CA GLY A 238 -12.91 -5.47 -3.55
C GLY A 238 -12.29 -4.15 -4.03
N ILE A 239 -11.19 -4.21 -4.76
CA ILE A 239 -10.56 -3.04 -5.37
C ILE A 239 -11.48 -2.55 -6.51
N LYS A 240 -12.10 -1.38 -6.31
CA LYS A 240 -13.06 -0.76 -7.26
C LYS A 240 -12.43 0.34 -8.10
N ALA A 241 -11.34 0.92 -7.63
CA ALA A 241 -10.66 2.00 -8.33
C ALA A 241 -9.14 1.97 -8.09
N ILE A 242 -8.41 2.39 -9.11
CA ILE A 242 -6.99 2.73 -9.04
C ILE A 242 -6.80 4.15 -9.57
N LEU A 243 -6.04 4.99 -8.86
CA LEU A 243 -5.69 6.34 -9.29
C LEU A 243 -4.17 6.50 -9.33
N SER A 244 -3.65 6.79 -10.52
CA SER A 244 -2.23 7.08 -10.69
C SER A 244 -2.01 8.59 -10.83
N ILE A 245 -1.13 9.16 -10.02
CA ILE A 245 -0.74 10.58 -10.06
C ILE A 245 0.67 10.66 -10.65
N GLU A 246 0.83 11.37 -11.77
CA GLU A 246 2.12 11.56 -12.45
C GLU A 246 2.90 10.23 -12.66
N PRO A 247 2.32 9.18 -13.29
CA PRO A 247 2.99 7.90 -13.40
C PRO A 247 4.31 8.01 -14.16
N SER A 248 5.39 7.51 -13.57
CA SER A 248 6.63 7.28 -14.31
C SER A 248 6.59 5.87 -14.93
N SER A 249 6.94 5.81 -16.21
CA SER A 249 7.15 4.56 -16.94
C SER A 249 8.50 4.63 -17.62
N PRO A 250 9.52 3.87 -17.18
CA PRO A 250 10.66 3.66 -18.06
C PRO A 250 10.14 2.94 -19.31
N SER A 251 10.35 3.55 -20.47
CA SER A 251 9.94 3.07 -21.80
C SER A 251 10.54 1.70 -22.17
N THR A 252 11.48 1.20 -21.39
CA THR A 252 12.39 0.09 -21.72
C THR A 252 11.97 -1.30 -21.26
N TYR A 253 10.87 -1.47 -20.52
CA TYR A 253 10.61 -2.74 -19.81
C TYR A 253 9.25 -3.41 -20.08
N LEU A 254 8.48 -2.92 -21.06
CA LEU A 254 7.16 -3.48 -21.38
C LEU A 254 7.19 -4.79 -22.17
N HIS A 255 8.34 -5.15 -22.76
CA HIS A 255 8.47 -6.29 -23.68
C HIS A 255 8.91 -7.61 -23.02
N GLU A 256 9.26 -7.62 -21.73
CA GLU A 256 9.93 -8.77 -21.08
C GLU A 256 9.30 -9.17 -19.73
N LEU A 257 8.01 -8.90 -19.53
CA LEU A 257 7.34 -9.28 -18.27
C LEU A 257 6.65 -10.65 -18.41
N PRO A 258 6.92 -11.62 -17.53
CA PRO A 258 6.19 -12.88 -17.52
C PRO A 258 4.69 -12.76 -17.12
N TYR A 259 4.23 -11.58 -16.70
CA TYR A 259 2.80 -11.31 -16.44
C TYR A 259 2.00 -10.89 -17.68
N GLY A 260 2.62 -10.89 -18.88
CA GLY A 260 1.97 -10.49 -20.11
C GLY A 260 1.78 -8.98 -20.26
N TYR A 261 1.33 -8.57 -21.45
CA TYR A 261 1.26 -7.19 -21.97
C TYR A 261 0.19 -6.29 -21.31
N HIS A 262 -0.13 -6.49 -20.03
CA HIS A 262 -1.36 -5.92 -19.45
C HIS A 262 -1.24 -4.49 -18.92
N PHE A 263 -0.03 -3.93 -18.79
CA PHE A 263 0.17 -2.60 -18.21
C PHE A 263 1.11 -1.71 -19.03
N SER A 264 0.69 -1.37 -20.26
CA SER A 264 1.18 -0.14 -20.89
C SER A 264 0.61 1.06 -20.12
N THR A 265 1.46 2.01 -19.75
CA THR A 265 1.02 3.29 -19.15
C THR A 265 0.12 4.12 -20.06
N ASP A 266 0.09 3.85 -21.37
CA ASP A 266 -0.91 4.42 -22.27
C ASP A 266 -2.32 3.86 -22.00
N THR A 267 -2.41 2.67 -21.41
CA THR A 267 -3.68 2.04 -20.99
C THR A 267 -4.22 2.66 -19.70
N VAL A 268 -3.37 3.27 -18.87
CA VAL A 268 -3.77 3.92 -17.60
C VAL A 268 -4.46 5.26 -17.85
N PHE A 269 -4.09 5.98 -18.93
CA PHE A 269 -4.87 7.11 -19.44
C PHE A 269 -6.15 6.69 -20.18
N ARG A 270 -6.34 5.39 -20.46
CA ARG A 270 -7.64 4.80 -20.82
C ARG A 270 -8.30 4.18 -19.60
N THR A 271 -8.29 4.87 -18.46
CA THR A 271 -9.48 4.81 -17.62
C THR A 271 -10.62 5.38 -18.47
N ARG A 272 -11.43 4.50 -19.07
CA ARG A 272 -12.83 4.87 -19.29
C ARG A 272 -13.30 5.29 -17.91
N TRP A 273 -13.45 6.59 -17.70
CA TRP A 273 -14.45 7.10 -16.78
C TRP A 273 -15.80 6.57 -17.31
N GLN A 274 -16.13 5.32 -17.00
CA GLN A 274 -17.53 4.90 -16.94
C GLN A 274 -18.08 5.41 -15.60
N HIS A 275 -18.03 6.73 -15.44
CA HIS A 275 -19.09 7.38 -14.71
C HIS A 275 -20.18 7.59 -15.75
N ASP A 276 -21.28 6.86 -15.60
CA ASP A 276 -22.56 7.40 -16.02
C ASP A 276 -22.77 8.68 -15.20
N THR A 277 -22.40 9.82 -15.79
CA THR A 277 -22.56 11.15 -15.19
C THR A 277 -24.01 11.65 -15.30
N ALA A 278 -24.94 10.85 -15.83
CA ALA A 278 -26.34 11.25 -15.90
C ALA A 278 -27.05 11.16 -14.55
N ASN A 279 -26.56 10.34 -13.61
CA ASN A 279 -27.15 10.18 -12.28
C ASN A 279 -26.13 10.55 -11.20
N ARG A 280 -26.10 11.85 -10.84
CA ARG A 280 -25.51 12.27 -9.57
C ARG A 280 -26.23 11.52 -8.45
N VAL A 281 -25.48 10.76 -7.65
CA VAL A 281 -25.98 10.25 -6.36
C VAL A 281 -26.33 11.47 -5.53
N ASP A 282 -27.61 11.65 -5.24
CA ASP A 282 -28.08 12.66 -4.30
C ASP A 282 -27.81 12.13 -2.89
N PRO A 283 -26.87 12.74 -2.13
CA PRO A 283 -26.51 12.28 -0.79
C PRO A 283 -27.68 12.42 0.21
N HIS A 284 -28.80 13.01 -0.17
CA HIS A 284 -29.97 13.22 0.69
C HIS A 284 -31.14 12.27 0.42
N LYS A 285 -30.98 11.25 -0.44
CA LYS A 285 -31.99 10.19 -0.60
C LYS A 285 -31.54 8.89 0.09
N PRO A 286 -32.33 8.31 1.01
CA PRO A 286 -32.08 6.95 1.48
C PRO A 286 -32.25 5.98 0.31
N TYR A 287 -31.37 4.98 0.23
CA TYR A 287 -31.41 3.94 -0.77
C TYR A 287 -32.71 3.12 -0.63
N GLU A 288 -33.48 3.00 -1.72
CA GLU A 288 -34.53 1.98 -1.88
C GLU A 288 -33.92 0.61 -2.19
#